data_AF-A0A524HW27-F1
#
_entry.id   AF-A0A524HW27-F1
#
_cell.length_a   1.000
_cell.length_b   1.000
_cell.length_c   1.000
_cell.angle_alpha   90.00
_cell.angle_beta   90.00
_cell.angle_gamma   90.00
#
_symmetry.space_group_name_H-M   'P 1'
#
loop_
_entity.id
_entity.type
_entity.pdbx_description
1 polymer ?
#
loop_
_entity_poly.entity_id
_entity_poly.type
_entity_poly.pdbx_seq_one_letter_code
_entity_poly.pdbx_strand_id
1 'polypeptide(L)'
;MQTFLPLTRLMAAGAMAVALALTACSEEVTAPGGTTVALSQAEADELGAMVSDDAESFAEASTYDNTTGFDVDFAEVGFSGPPIPGATGVCQPTITPPQPANLDNDRVPDAVLFDYTGFDCTLANVNVQMSGTLGIEDPAIPGFGVRFIFSDLARIVSSTVVDRFRARTWDGTRQIVGSPSNPGSQLTHTITNFKTTFEFANGNSGEHTKNWNGIFDADVAGSIDYGSRLPSGTWSFDGNATWIRNVINTYSVQVATTTPLHYNVDCTLRPRFDGGVIEATVTRNGQTTLVTIEHPACGTTIITRSNVPAT
;
A
#
# COMPACT_ATOMS: atom_id res chain seq x y z
N MET A 1 -30.86 30.28 -54.24
CA MET A 1 -29.77 31.03 -54.93
C MET A 1 -29.02 31.80 -53.84
N GLN A 2 -27.69 31.73 -53.87
CA GLN A 2 -26.72 32.14 -52.83
C GLN A 2 -26.31 31.05 -51.82
N THR A 3 -25.37 30.27 -52.31
CA THR A 3 -24.28 29.53 -51.66
C THR A 3 -23.36 30.41 -50.83
N PHE A 4 -22.93 29.94 -49.65
CA PHE A 4 -21.56 30.10 -49.16
C PHE A 4 -21.12 28.84 -48.39
N LEU A 5 -19.92 28.37 -48.73
CA LEU A 5 -19.24 27.15 -48.31
C LEU A 5 -18.59 27.28 -46.91
N PRO A 6 -18.18 26.16 -46.27
CA PRO A 6 -17.81 26.07 -44.87
C PRO A 6 -16.35 26.49 -44.61
N LEU A 7 -16.06 27.00 -43.41
CA LEU A 7 -14.69 27.20 -42.95
C LEU A 7 -14.27 26.04 -42.03
N THR A 8 -13.43 25.20 -42.60
CA THR A 8 -12.62 24.16 -41.99
C THR A 8 -11.80 24.73 -40.82
N ARG A 9 -11.94 24.14 -39.64
CA ARG A 9 -10.86 24.13 -38.63
C ARG A 9 -10.49 22.67 -38.35
N LEU A 10 -9.40 22.24 -38.97
CA LEU A 10 -8.58 21.15 -38.45
C LEU A 10 -8.10 21.56 -37.05
N MET A 11 -8.50 20.81 -36.03
CA MET A 11 -7.64 20.62 -34.87
C MET A 11 -7.33 19.13 -34.80
N ALA A 12 -6.11 18.80 -35.21
CA ALA A 12 -5.47 17.55 -34.88
C ALA A 12 -5.16 17.57 -33.38
N ALA A 13 -5.99 16.92 -32.58
CA ALA A 13 -5.61 16.50 -31.24
C ALA A 13 -5.18 15.04 -31.36
N GLY A 14 -3.86 14.81 -31.29
CA GLY A 14 -3.29 13.48 -31.24
C GLY A 14 -3.78 12.77 -29.98
N ALA A 15 -4.67 11.80 -30.15
CA ALA A 15 -4.99 10.84 -29.12
C ALA A 15 -3.81 9.86 -29.01
N MET A 16 -2.92 10.10 -28.04
CA MET A 16 -1.98 9.09 -27.58
C MET A 16 -2.82 8.04 -26.83
N ALA A 17 -3.22 6.99 -27.55
CA ALA A 17 -3.78 5.80 -26.95
C ALA A 17 -2.68 5.12 -26.14
N VAL A 18 -2.71 5.30 -24.82
CA VAL A 18 -1.94 4.46 -23.90
C VAL A 18 -2.59 3.07 -23.98
N ALA A 19 -1.94 2.16 -24.71
CA ALA A 19 -2.30 0.77 -24.69
C ALA A 19 -2.00 0.23 -23.28
N LEU A 20 -3.06 -0.02 -22.50
CA LEU A 20 -3.01 -0.91 -21.35
C LEU A 20 -2.61 -2.29 -21.88
N ALA A 21 -1.32 -2.61 -21.79
CA ALA A 21 -0.85 -3.96 -21.92
C ALA A 21 -1.38 -4.75 -20.71
N LEU A 22 -2.57 -5.32 -20.86
CA LEU A 22 -2.93 -6.53 -20.14
C LEU A 22 -1.94 -7.59 -20.63
N THR A 23 -0.87 -7.83 -19.87
CA THR A 23 -0.01 -8.99 -20.06
C THR A 23 -0.82 -10.23 -19.70
N ALA A 24 -1.61 -10.71 -20.67
CA ALA A 24 -2.14 -12.05 -20.69
C ALA A 24 -0.97 -13.02 -20.93
N CYS A 25 -0.87 -14.01 -20.04
CA CYS A 25 -0.05 -15.22 -20.15
C CYS A 25 1.47 -14.98 -20.28
N SER A 26 2.16 -14.89 -19.14
CA SER A 26 3.58 -15.22 -19.09
C SER A 26 3.76 -16.66 -19.58
N GLU A 27 4.49 -16.86 -20.66
CA GLU A 27 4.96 -18.17 -21.09
C GLU A 27 5.78 -18.79 -19.95
N GLU A 28 5.53 -20.07 -19.67
CA GLU A 28 6.30 -20.82 -18.67
C GLU A 28 7.77 -20.88 -19.07
N VAL A 29 8.61 -20.02 -18.50
CA VAL A 29 10.04 -20.28 -18.43
C VAL A 29 10.23 -21.40 -17.41
N THR A 30 10.06 -22.63 -17.87
CA THR A 30 10.46 -23.81 -17.10
C THR A 30 11.98 -23.79 -16.99
N ALA A 31 12.48 -23.35 -15.83
CA ALA A 31 13.86 -23.58 -15.45
C ALA A 31 14.17 -25.08 -15.59
N PRO A 32 15.29 -25.48 -16.22
CA PRO A 32 15.59 -26.89 -16.44
C PRO A 32 15.96 -27.57 -15.12
N GLY A 33 15.11 -28.49 -14.67
CA GLY A 33 15.43 -29.43 -13.59
C GLY A 33 14.30 -29.55 -12.57
N GLY A 34 13.67 -30.73 -12.51
CA GLY A 34 12.65 -31.12 -11.54
C GLY A 34 13.15 -31.10 -10.10
N THR A 35 13.27 -29.90 -9.55
CA THR A 35 13.53 -29.61 -8.14
C THR A 35 12.25 -29.02 -7.58
N THR A 36 11.74 -29.62 -6.51
CA THR A 36 10.51 -29.20 -5.84
C THR A 36 10.64 -27.74 -5.41
N VAL A 37 9.83 -26.86 -5.97
CA VAL A 37 9.82 -25.43 -5.65
C VAL A 37 8.80 -25.16 -4.54
N ALA A 38 9.07 -24.17 -3.68
CA ALA A 38 8.09 -23.76 -2.67
C ALA A 38 6.87 -23.10 -3.32
N LEU A 39 7.08 -22.35 -4.40
CA LEU A 39 6.05 -21.64 -5.15
C LEU A 39 6.10 -21.95 -6.64
N SER A 40 4.94 -22.15 -7.25
CA SER A 40 4.70 -21.99 -8.69
C SER A 40 4.79 -20.51 -9.11
N GLN A 41 4.77 -20.23 -10.42
CA GLN A 41 4.82 -18.84 -10.90
C GLN A 41 3.58 -18.06 -10.50
N ALA A 42 2.39 -18.64 -10.66
CA ALA A 42 1.14 -17.99 -10.27
C ALA A 42 1.08 -17.64 -8.78
N GLU A 43 1.61 -18.52 -7.91
CA GLU A 43 1.70 -18.22 -6.48
C GLU A 43 2.74 -17.13 -6.18
N ALA A 44 3.86 -17.09 -6.92
CA ALA A 44 4.84 -16.01 -6.82
C ALA A 44 4.27 -14.67 -7.28
N ASP A 45 3.47 -14.65 -8.35
CA ASP A 45 2.80 -13.44 -8.85
C ASP A 45 1.80 -12.89 -7.81
N GLU A 46 1.02 -13.77 -7.18
CA GLU A 46 0.08 -13.39 -6.12
C GLU A 46 0.79 -12.87 -4.87
N LEU A 47 1.84 -13.56 -4.40
CA LEU A 47 2.64 -13.09 -3.27
C LEU A 47 3.33 -11.76 -3.60
N GLY A 48 3.91 -11.63 -4.79
CA GLY A 48 4.63 -10.42 -5.19
C GLY A 48 3.70 -9.21 -5.31
N ALA A 49 2.47 -9.39 -5.82
CA ALA A 49 1.46 -8.35 -5.81
C ALA A 49 1.10 -7.90 -4.39
N MET A 50 0.95 -8.85 -3.46
CA MET A 50 0.64 -8.55 -2.06
C MET A 50 1.79 -7.85 -1.33
N VAL A 51 3.03 -8.31 -1.53
CA VAL A 51 4.22 -7.68 -0.95
C VAL A 51 4.43 -6.27 -1.48
N SER A 52 4.23 -6.06 -2.79
CA SER A 52 4.30 -4.73 -3.41
C SER A 52 3.25 -3.77 -2.84
N ASP A 53 2.02 -4.24 -2.66
CA ASP A 53 0.95 -3.46 -2.07
C ASP A 53 1.21 -3.11 -0.60
N ASP A 54 1.71 -4.07 0.17
CA ASP A 54 2.10 -3.83 1.55
C ASP A 54 3.27 -2.87 1.68
N ALA A 55 4.23 -2.92 0.76
CA ALA A 55 5.34 -1.97 0.68
C ALA A 55 4.82 -0.55 0.40
N GLU A 56 3.89 -0.38 -0.53
CA GLU A 56 3.27 0.92 -0.78
C GLU A 56 2.45 1.43 0.41
N SER A 57 1.85 0.52 1.18
CA SER A 57 1.11 0.89 2.40
C SER A 57 1.97 1.62 3.43
N PHE A 58 3.31 1.51 3.38
CA PHE A 58 4.19 2.32 4.23
C PHE A 58 3.93 3.81 4.03
N ALA A 59 3.87 4.25 2.77
CA ALA A 59 3.65 5.66 2.43
C ALA A 59 2.23 6.13 2.79
N GLU A 60 1.22 5.27 2.59
CA GLU A 60 -0.17 5.59 2.95
C GLU A 60 -0.35 5.76 4.47
N ALA A 61 0.33 4.95 5.27
CA ALA A 61 0.21 5.04 6.72
C ALA A 61 0.96 6.24 7.33
N SER A 62 1.73 6.97 6.56
CA SER A 62 2.35 8.21 7.04
C SER A 62 1.38 9.39 7.01
N THR A 63 0.26 9.27 6.26
CA THR A 63 -0.79 10.28 6.24
C THR A 63 -1.84 9.99 7.28
N TYR A 64 -2.07 10.91 8.20
CA TYR A 64 -3.20 10.80 9.12
C TYR A 64 -3.63 12.18 9.58
N ASP A 65 -4.91 12.29 9.85
CA ASP A 65 -5.56 13.48 10.40
C ASP A 65 -6.18 13.11 11.75
N ASN A 66 -5.97 13.95 12.75
CA ASN A 66 -6.45 13.69 14.12
C ASN A 66 -7.97 13.84 14.29
N THR A 67 -8.67 14.33 13.26
CA THR A 67 -10.13 14.45 13.18
C THR A 67 -10.76 13.39 12.29
N THR A 68 -10.05 12.87 11.28
CA THR A 68 -10.63 11.92 10.32
C THR A 68 -9.95 10.55 10.27
N GLY A 69 -8.80 10.38 10.93
CA GLY A 69 -8.00 9.15 10.87
C GLY A 69 -7.10 9.09 9.64
N PHE A 70 -6.95 7.91 9.04
CA PHE A 70 -6.16 7.73 7.80
C PHE A 70 -6.87 8.29 6.58
N ASP A 71 -6.09 8.87 5.65
CA ASP A 71 -6.60 9.18 4.32
C ASP A 71 -6.87 7.89 3.53
N VAL A 72 -8.02 7.84 2.86
CA VAL A 72 -8.35 6.75 1.94
C VAL A 72 -7.94 7.16 0.52
N ASP A 73 -6.99 6.43 -0.06
CA ASP A 73 -6.61 6.59 -1.45
C ASP A 73 -7.57 5.87 -2.40
N PHE A 74 -8.05 6.57 -3.42
CA PHE A 74 -9.00 6.05 -4.42
C PHE A 74 -8.34 5.64 -5.75
N ALA A 75 -7.02 5.80 -5.87
CA ALA A 75 -6.29 5.41 -7.08
C ALA A 75 -6.52 3.93 -7.43
N GLU A 76 -6.75 3.08 -6.43
CA GLU A 76 -6.98 1.63 -6.56
C GLU A 76 -8.23 1.28 -7.39
N VAL A 77 -9.26 2.12 -7.36
CA VAL A 77 -10.50 1.93 -8.14
C VAL A 77 -10.52 2.78 -9.41
N GLY A 78 -9.36 3.29 -9.84
CA GLY A 78 -9.20 4.05 -11.08
C GLY A 78 -9.70 5.50 -10.98
N PHE A 79 -9.79 6.04 -9.77
CA PHE A 79 -10.17 7.43 -9.55
C PHE A 79 -8.92 8.29 -9.31
N SER A 80 -8.67 9.22 -10.24
CA SER A 80 -7.67 10.28 -10.07
C SER A 80 -8.35 11.50 -9.42
N GLY A 81 -8.36 11.55 -8.11
CA GLY A 81 -8.78 12.73 -7.35
C GLY A 81 -7.89 12.91 -6.13
N PRO A 82 -7.91 14.08 -5.47
CA PRO A 82 -7.25 14.21 -4.18
C PRO A 82 -7.81 13.16 -3.21
N PRO A 83 -7.00 12.65 -2.26
CA PRO A 83 -7.59 11.94 -1.13
C PRO A 83 -8.66 12.85 -0.54
N ILE A 84 -9.82 12.28 -0.27
CA ILE A 84 -10.83 13.01 0.46
C ILE A 84 -10.48 12.72 1.92
N PRO A 85 -10.09 13.74 2.73
CA PRO A 85 -10.00 13.56 4.17
C PRO A 85 -11.30 12.92 4.59
N GLY A 86 -11.26 11.87 5.41
CA GLY A 86 -12.46 11.18 5.85
C GLY A 86 -13.54 12.20 6.24
N ALA A 87 -14.50 12.40 5.35
CA ALA A 87 -15.72 13.18 5.49
C ALA A 87 -15.76 14.70 5.62
N THR A 88 -16.58 15.24 4.72
CA THR A 88 -17.57 16.26 5.08
C THR A 88 -18.88 15.60 5.58
N GLY A 89 -19.25 15.83 6.83
CA GLY A 89 -20.61 15.60 7.37
C GLY A 89 -20.97 14.15 7.71
N VAL A 90 -21.36 13.34 6.72
CA VAL A 90 -22.07 12.05 6.90
C VAL A 90 -21.14 10.83 7.02
N CYS A 91 -19.84 11.03 6.88
CA CYS A 91 -18.86 9.95 6.67
C CYS A 91 -17.76 9.93 7.74
N GLN A 92 -18.12 10.22 8.98
CA GLN A 92 -17.17 10.33 10.09
C GLN A 92 -17.26 9.07 10.96
N PRO A 93 -16.13 8.44 11.32
CA PRO A 93 -16.12 7.44 12.38
C PRO A 93 -16.51 8.07 13.73
N THR A 94 -16.85 7.24 14.70
CA THR A 94 -17.00 7.72 16.08
C THR A 94 -15.61 7.93 16.69
N ILE A 95 -15.35 9.13 17.22
CA ILE A 95 -14.04 9.51 17.78
C ILE A 95 -14.13 9.54 19.30
N THR A 96 -13.23 8.82 19.98
CA THR A 96 -13.18 8.76 21.45
C THR A 96 -11.75 8.96 21.98
N PRO A 97 -11.51 9.96 22.86
CA PRO A 97 -12.44 11.04 23.22
C PRO A 97 -12.64 12.01 22.04
N PRO A 98 -13.76 12.77 22.00
CA PRO A 98 -14.02 13.72 20.91
C PRO A 98 -12.99 14.85 20.77
N GLN A 99 -12.25 15.13 21.84
CA GLN A 99 -11.18 16.12 21.91
C GLN A 99 -10.01 15.47 22.65
N PRO A 100 -9.16 14.70 21.95
CA PRO A 100 -8.03 14.05 22.58
C PRO A 100 -7.03 15.08 23.10
N ALA A 101 -6.43 14.77 24.25
CA ALA A 101 -5.33 15.55 24.77
C ALA A 101 -4.12 15.42 23.82
N ASN A 102 -3.33 16.47 23.77
CA ASN A 102 -1.99 16.46 23.20
C ASN A 102 -1.14 17.27 24.19
N LEU A 103 -0.47 16.57 25.10
CA LEU A 103 0.20 17.22 26.24
C LEU A 103 1.51 17.92 25.85
N ASP A 104 2.21 17.43 24.83
CA ASP A 104 3.51 17.95 24.40
C ASP A 104 3.46 18.81 23.12
N ASN A 105 2.28 18.90 22.50
CA ASN A 105 1.95 19.66 21.28
C ASN A 105 2.73 19.21 20.04
N ASP A 106 3.04 17.92 19.91
CA ASP A 106 3.79 17.35 18.77
C ASP A 106 2.93 17.01 17.54
N ARG A 107 1.64 17.40 17.56
CA ARG A 107 0.56 17.10 16.59
C ARG A 107 -0.05 15.70 16.69
N VAL A 108 0.53 14.78 17.47
CA VAL A 108 -0.03 13.46 17.75
C VAL A 108 -0.89 13.54 19.00
N PRO A 109 -2.16 13.08 18.98
CA PRO A 109 -2.92 12.98 20.21
C PRO A 109 -2.30 11.93 21.15
N ASP A 110 -2.31 12.19 22.46
CA ASP A 110 -1.82 11.25 23.48
C ASP A 110 -2.44 9.86 23.27
N ALA A 111 -3.76 9.83 23.06
CA ALA A 111 -4.52 8.68 22.61
C ALA A 111 -5.87 9.10 22.02
N VAL A 112 -6.26 8.49 20.91
CA VAL A 112 -7.59 8.60 20.31
C VAL A 112 -7.98 7.28 19.64
N LEU A 113 -9.27 6.94 19.71
CA LEU A 113 -9.86 5.78 19.05
C LEU A 113 -10.88 6.26 18.02
N PHE A 114 -10.74 5.75 16.80
CA PHE A 114 -11.71 5.86 15.71
C PHE A 114 -12.44 4.53 15.57
N ASP A 115 -13.75 4.53 15.77
CA ASP A 115 -14.63 3.38 15.58
C ASP A 115 -15.44 3.55 14.28
N TYR A 116 -15.21 2.63 13.35
CA TYR A 116 -15.83 2.64 12.02
C TYR A 116 -17.10 1.78 11.96
N THR A 117 -17.68 1.38 13.09
CA THR A 117 -18.92 0.60 13.11
C THR A 117 -20.04 1.34 12.37
N GLY A 118 -20.54 0.72 11.29
CA GLY A 118 -21.61 1.29 10.45
C GLY A 118 -21.14 2.34 9.44
N PHE A 119 -19.84 2.44 9.18
CA PHE A 119 -19.28 3.36 8.20
C PHE A 119 -19.54 2.87 6.77
N ASP A 120 -20.43 3.56 6.04
CA ASP A 120 -20.75 3.31 4.63
C ASP A 120 -20.92 4.67 3.92
N CYS A 121 -20.08 4.92 2.93
CA CYS A 121 -19.85 6.24 2.39
C CYS A 121 -19.70 6.25 0.88
N THR A 122 -20.64 6.90 0.21
CA THR A 122 -20.55 7.14 -1.24
C THR A 122 -20.02 8.53 -1.53
N LEU A 123 -18.85 8.59 -2.19
CA LEU A 123 -18.20 9.81 -2.65
C LEU A 123 -18.08 9.77 -4.17
N ALA A 124 -18.83 10.64 -4.85
CA ALA A 124 -18.97 10.63 -6.30
C ALA A 124 -19.34 9.24 -6.85
N ASN A 125 -18.39 8.54 -7.49
CA ASN A 125 -18.59 7.22 -8.08
C ASN A 125 -17.83 6.11 -7.33
N VAL A 126 -17.53 6.32 -6.06
CA VAL A 126 -16.82 5.38 -5.19
C VAL A 126 -17.63 5.17 -3.92
N ASN A 127 -17.84 3.91 -3.53
CA ASN A 127 -18.34 3.55 -2.21
C ASN A 127 -17.19 3.03 -1.34
N VAL A 128 -17.07 3.57 -0.13
CA VAL A 128 -16.17 3.15 0.94
C VAL A 128 -16.98 2.61 2.10
N GLN A 129 -16.79 1.33 2.41
CA GLN A 129 -17.32 0.71 3.62
C GLN A 129 -16.17 0.39 4.55
N MET A 130 -16.33 0.70 5.84
CA MET A 130 -15.33 0.40 6.86
C MET A 130 -16.00 -0.21 8.10
N SER A 131 -15.22 -0.98 8.86
CA SER A 131 -15.63 -1.52 10.16
C SER A 131 -14.40 -1.81 11.01
N GLY A 132 -14.59 -2.07 12.31
CA GLY A 132 -13.48 -2.24 13.24
C GLY A 132 -12.95 -0.90 13.74
N THR A 133 -11.75 -0.89 14.32
CA THR A 133 -11.22 0.31 14.98
C THR A 133 -9.78 0.63 14.63
N LEU A 134 -9.45 1.91 14.76
CA LEU A 134 -8.11 2.46 14.67
C LEU A 134 -7.81 3.27 15.94
N GLY A 135 -6.81 2.85 16.70
CA GLY A 135 -6.18 3.68 17.72
C GLY A 135 -5.02 4.48 17.13
N ILE A 136 -4.89 5.74 17.54
CA ILE A 136 -3.68 6.56 17.36
C ILE A 136 -3.21 6.95 18.76
N GLU A 137 -1.94 6.73 19.06
CA GLU A 137 -1.33 7.10 20.33
C GLU A 137 0.07 7.69 20.12
N ASP A 138 0.42 8.67 20.95
CA ASP A 138 1.79 9.17 21.06
C ASP A 138 2.63 8.15 21.86
N PRO A 139 3.72 7.59 21.29
CA PRO A 139 4.62 6.69 22.00
C PRO A 139 5.54 7.40 23.03
N ALA A 140 5.40 8.71 23.26
CA ALA A 140 6.22 9.53 24.15
C ALA A 140 7.72 9.48 23.81
N ILE A 141 8.02 9.51 22.51
CA ILE A 141 9.40 9.48 21.98
C ILE A 141 9.81 10.92 21.62
N PRO A 142 11.04 11.37 21.97
CA PRO A 142 11.48 12.71 21.59
C PRO A 142 11.43 12.95 20.09
N GLY A 143 10.80 14.05 19.67
CA GLY A 143 10.64 14.41 18.27
C GLY A 143 9.24 14.10 17.78
N PHE A 144 9.14 13.39 16.65
CA PHE A 144 7.86 12.93 16.12
C PHE A 144 7.75 11.42 16.32
N GLY A 145 6.64 10.96 16.90
CA GLY A 145 6.32 9.55 17.01
C GLY A 145 4.82 9.34 16.95
N VAL A 146 4.36 8.39 16.15
CA VAL A 146 2.95 7.99 16.15
C VAL A 146 2.86 6.48 16.12
N ARG A 147 1.96 5.94 16.94
CA ARG A 147 1.66 4.51 16.97
C ARG A 147 0.19 4.30 16.62
N PHE A 148 -0.03 3.44 15.65
CA PHE A 148 -1.32 3.03 15.15
C PHE A 148 -1.62 1.62 15.64
N ILE A 149 -2.84 1.44 16.16
CA ILE A 149 -3.36 0.16 16.63
C ILE A 149 -4.58 -0.17 15.79
N PHE A 150 -4.49 -1.22 14.98
CA PHE A 150 -5.58 -1.69 14.15
C PHE A 150 -6.25 -2.88 14.84
N SER A 151 -7.57 -2.87 14.96
CA SER A 151 -8.33 -4.00 15.51
C SER A 151 -9.44 -4.37 14.55
N ASP A 152 -9.16 -5.41 13.76
CA ASP A 152 -10.02 -5.90 12.67
C ASP A 152 -10.57 -4.77 11.79
N LEU A 153 -9.72 -3.77 11.48
CA LEU A 153 -10.08 -2.62 10.67
C LEU A 153 -10.26 -3.08 9.22
N ALA A 154 -11.50 -3.31 8.82
CA ALA A 154 -11.85 -3.68 7.46
C ALA A 154 -12.16 -2.45 6.62
N ARG A 155 -11.74 -2.49 5.35
CA ARG A 155 -11.98 -1.47 4.34
C ARG A 155 -12.39 -2.16 3.04
N ILE A 156 -13.53 -1.76 2.50
CA ILE A 156 -13.99 -2.12 1.16
C ILE A 156 -14.13 -0.83 0.36
N VAL A 157 -13.41 -0.73 -0.75
CA VAL A 157 -13.56 0.36 -1.71
C VAL A 157 -14.11 -0.23 -2.99
N SER A 158 -15.18 0.32 -3.52
CA SER A 158 -15.81 -0.13 -4.77
C SER A 158 -16.14 1.04 -5.67
N SER A 159 -16.06 0.87 -6.99
CA SER A 159 -16.55 1.86 -7.94
C SER A 159 -18.02 1.59 -8.29
N THR A 160 -18.82 2.65 -8.36
CA THR A 160 -20.22 2.57 -8.82
C THR A 160 -20.36 2.65 -10.34
N VAL A 161 -19.26 2.88 -11.06
CA VAL A 161 -19.24 3.05 -12.53
C VAL A 161 -18.36 2.03 -13.25
N VAL A 162 -17.40 1.42 -12.57
CA VAL A 162 -16.59 0.31 -13.07
C VAL A 162 -16.72 -0.86 -12.12
N ASP A 163 -16.82 -2.09 -12.62
CA ASP A 163 -16.87 -3.30 -11.79
C ASP A 163 -15.48 -3.60 -11.19
N ARG A 164 -15.10 -2.80 -10.19
CA ARG A 164 -13.85 -2.91 -9.45
C ARG A 164 -14.13 -2.70 -7.98
N PHE A 165 -13.62 -3.61 -7.15
CA PHE A 165 -13.61 -3.47 -5.70
C PHE A 165 -12.30 -3.96 -5.12
N ARG A 166 -11.98 -3.49 -3.91
CA ARG A 166 -10.85 -3.95 -3.12
C ARG A 166 -11.27 -4.04 -1.66
N ALA A 167 -11.15 -5.23 -1.10
CA ALA A 167 -11.42 -5.50 0.31
C ALA A 167 -10.09 -5.80 1.03
N ARG A 168 -9.88 -5.20 2.19
CA ARG A 168 -8.73 -5.44 3.06
C ARG A 168 -9.14 -5.37 4.52
N THR A 169 -8.46 -6.14 5.34
CA THR A 169 -8.58 -6.05 6.81
C THR A 169 -7.19 -5.90 7.39
N TRP A 170 -7.03 -4.95 8.32
CA TRP A 170 -5.81 -4.70 9.07
C TRP A 170 -6.01 -4.99 10.55
N ASP A 171 -5.04 -5.65 11.14
CA ASP A 171 -5.05 -6.05 12.54
C ASP A 171 -3.59 -6.12 13.02
N GLY A 172 -3.28 -5.49 14.15
CA GLY A 172 -1.92 -5.37 14.68
C GLY A 172 -1.46 -3.92 14.84
N THR A 173 -0.15 -3.71 15.02
CA THR A 173 0.40 -2.38 15.31
C THR A 173 1.42 -1.92 14.29
N ARG A 174 1.43 -0.61 14.07
CA ARG A 174 2.44 0.09 13.26
C ARG A 174 2.90 1.33 14.00
N GLN A 175 4.20 1.52 14.12
CA GLN A 175 4.79 2.72 14.70
C GLN A 175 5.63 3.45 13.66
N ILE A 176 5.54 4.77 13.65
CA ILE A 176 6.34 5.66 12.82
C ILE A 176 7.08 6.60 13.74
N VAL A 177 8.38 6.77 13.53
CA VAL A 177 9.22 7.67 14.31
C VAL A 177 10.07 8.52 13.38
N GLY A 178 10.09 9.82 13.61
CA GLY A 178 11.01 10.74 12.93
C GLY A 178 12.44 10.54 13.41
N SER A 179 13.40 10.54 12.48
CA SER A 179 14.82 10.38 12.82
C SER A 179 15.33 11.57 13.64
N PRO A 180 15.85 11.36 14.86
CA PRO A 180 16.44 12.45 15.64
C PRO A 180 17.69 13.06 14.98
N SER A 181 18.42 12.26 14.18
CA SER A 181 19.60 12.69 13.44
C SER A 181 19.27 13.40 12.13
N ASN A 182 18.10 13.11 11.53
CA ASN A 182 17.67 13.67 10.25
C ASN A 182 16.20 14.13 10.32
N PRO A 183 15.87 15.09 11.20
CA PRO A 183 14.49 15.52 11.43
C PRO A 183 13.88 16.07 10.14
N GLY A 184 12.62 15.73 9.89
CA GLY A 184 11.90 16.14 8.67
C GLY A 184 12.47 15.56 7.37
N SER A 185 13.40 14.62 7.43
CA SER A 185 14.05 14.01 6.26
C SER A 185 13.99 12.49 6.25
N GLN A 186 13.90 11.87 7.44
CA GLN A 186 13.88 10.42 7.56
C GLN A 186 12.82 9.96 8.56
N LEU A 187 12.12 8.88 8.21
CA LEU A 187 11.17 8.17 9.07
C LEU A 187 11.60 6.71 9.23
N THR A 188 11.40 6.16 10.43
CA THR A 188 11.48 4.72 10.68
C THR A 188 10.09 4.18 10.93
N HIS A 189 9.72 3.13 10.21
CA HIS A 189 8.48 2.39 10.38
C HIS A 189 8.76 1.04 11.01
N THR A 190 8.01 0.69 12.04
CA THR A 190 8.04 -0.65 12.64
C THR A 190 6.64 -1.22 12.61
N ILE A 191 6.50 -2.40 12.00
CA ILE A 191 5.26 -3.16 11.89
C ILE A 191 5.42 -4.42 12.73
N THR A 192 4.46 -4.69 13.61
CA THR A 192 4.49 -5.87 14.49
C THR A 192 3.17 -6.64 14.41
N ASN A 193 3.26 -7.95 14.15
CA ASN A 193 2.14 -8.89 14.02
C ASN A 193 0.99 -8.36 13.17
N PHE A 194 1.33 -7.65 12.09
CA PHE A 194 0.35 -6.91 11.32
C PHE A 194 -0.20 -7.81 10.22
N LYS A 195 -1.48 -8.12 10.29
CA LYS A 195 -2.20 -8.96 9.35
C LYS A 195 -2.81 -8.11 8.24
N THR A 196 -2.69 -8.58 7.01
CA THR A 196 -3.40 -8.02 5.85
C THR A 196 -4.03 -9.16 5.07
N THR A 197 -5.34 -9.09 4.85
CA THR A 197 -6.07 -10.07 4.04
C THR A 197 -6.43 -9.47 2.68
N PHE A 198 -6.26 -10.25 1.62
CA PHE A 198 -6.47 -9.86 0.23
C PHE A 198 -7.37 -10.85 -0.48
N GLU A 199 -8.29 -10.34 -1.31
CA GLU A 199 -8.99 -11.13 -2.32
C GLU A 199 -8.44 -10.79 -3.69
N PHE A 200 -7.94 -11.82 -4.38
CA PHE A 200 -7.42 -11.70 -5.73
C PHE A 200 -8.55 -11.78 -6.76
N ALA A 201 -8.36 -11.16 -7.93
CA ALA A 201 -9.36 -11.13 -9.01
C ALA A 201 -9.78 -12.54 -9.52
N ASN A 202 -8.94 -13.55 -9.28
CA ASN A 202 -9.22 -14.94 -9.62
C ASN A 202 -10.05 -15.69 -8.55
N GLY A 203 -10.49 -14.99 -7.50
CA GLY A 203 -11.25 -15.55 -6.38
C GLY A 203 -10.41 -16.24 -5.31
N ASN A 204 -9.08 -16.28 -5.47
CA ASN A 204 -8.19 -16.73 -4.39
C ASN A 204 -8.13 -15.68 -3.29
N SER A 205 -7.77 -16.13 -2.09
CA SER A 205 -7.48 -15.25 -0.95
C SER A 205 -6.05 -15.44 -0.47
N GLY A 206 -5.48 -14.37 0.06
CA GLY A 206 -4.20 -14.39 0.74
C GLY A 206 -4.29 -13.65 2.06
N GLU A 207 -3.64 -14.19 3.09
CA GLU A 207 -3.41 -13.51 4.36
C GLU A 207 -1.90 -13.35 4.55
N HIS A 208 -1.47 -12.16 4.95
CA HIS A 208 -0.07 -11.85 5.17
C HIS A 208 0.12 -11.21 6.53
N THR A 209 0.70 -11.99 7.46
CA THR A 209 1.01 -11.54 8.81
C THR A 209 2.49 -11.21 8.89
N LYS A 210 2.83 -9.94 9.12
CA LYS A 210 4.19 -9.41 8.94
C LYS A 210 4.76 -8.73 10.19
N ASN A 211 6.08 -8.86 10.35
CA ASN A 211 6.92 -8.07 11.25
C ASN A 211 8.04 -7.43 10.44
N TRP A 212 7.85 -6.18 10.03
CA TRP A 212 8.73 -5.47 9.10
C TRP A 212 9.28 -4.19 9.74
N ASN A 213 10.52 -3.84 9.39
CA ASN A 213 11.11 -2.55 9.70
C ASN A 213 11.44 -1.85 8.38
N GLY A 214 11.02 -0.59 8.26
CA GLY A 214 11.27 0.24 7.10
C GLY A 214 11.92 1.55 7.49
N ILE A 215 12.71 2.10 6.58
CA ILE A 215 13.29 3.44 6.66
C ILE A 215 12.90 4.16 5.38
N PHE A 216 12.36 5.36 5.53
CA PHE A 216 12.12 6.30 4.45
C PHE A 216 13.11 7.44 4.54
N ASP A 217 13.74 7.79 3.43
CA ASP A 217 14.57 8.97 3.27
C ASP A 217 13.97 9.85 2.16
N ALA A 218 13.60 11.09 2.50
CA ALA A 218 13.07 12.04 1.53
C ALA A 218 14.18 12.50 0.56
N ASP A 219 13.85 12.65 -0.72
CA ASP A 219 14.80 13.15 -1.72
C ASP A 219 15.29 14.57 -1.40
N VAL A 220 14.40 15.36 -0.81
CA VAL A 220 14.69 16.73 -0.35
C VAL A 220 14.71 16.72 1.17
N ALA A 221 15.88 16.96 1.75
CA ALA A 221 16.03 17.06 3.20
C ALA A 221 15.09 18.14 3.80
N GLY A 222 14.42 17.80 4.89
CA GLY A 222 13.49 18.68 5.61
C GLY A 222 12.11 18.81 4.96
N SER A 223 11.80 18.04 3.91
CA SER A 223 10.53 18.14 3.18
C SER A 223 9.39 17.31 3.77
N ILE A 224 9.64 16.47 4.78
CA ILE A 224 8.59 15.71 5.44
C ILE A 224 7.81 16.64 6.36
N ASP A 225 6.53 16.83 6.05
CA ASP A 225 5.55 17.42 6.94
C ASP A 225 4.75 16.30 7.61
N TYR A 226 4.92 16.14 8.92
CA TYR A 226 4.30 15.05 9.67
C TYR A 226 2.77 15.13 9.64
N GLY A 227 2.11 13.99 9.36
CA GLY A 227 0.67 13.87 9.17
C GLY A 227 0.21 14.12 7.73
N SER A 228 1.04 14.77 6.91
CA SER A 228 0.77 15.02 5.49
C SER A 228 1.30 13.89 4.60
N ARG A 229 0.91 13.91 3.31
CA ARG A 229 1.47 13.02 2.29
C ARG A 229 2.99 13.11 2.26
N LEU A 230 3.64 11.95 2.21
CA LEU A 230 5.09 11.91 2.06
C LEU A 230 5.50 12.58 0.74
N PRO A 231 6.61 13.32 0.74
CA PRO A 231 7.28 13.74 -0.49
C PRO A 231 7.84 12.51 -1.22
N SER A 232 8.40 12.71 -2.41
CA SER A 232 9.22 11.67 -3.05
C SER A 232 10.44 11.33 -2.18
N GLY A 233 10.87 10.07 -2.25
CA GLY A 233 11.98 9.56 -1.45
C GLY A 233 12.17 8.07 -1.60
N THR A 234 13.16 7.52 -0.91
CA THR A 234 13.51 6.10 -0.97
C THR A 234 13.08 5.34 0.26
N TRP A 235 12.47 4.18 0.07
CA TRP A 235 12.17 3.20 1.10
C TRP A 235 13.19 2.07 1.07
N SER A 236 13.73 1.72 2.23
CA SER A 236 14.38 0.43 2.46
C SER A 236 13.63 -0.29 3.56
N PHE A 237 13.37 -1.59 3.41
CA PHE A 237 12.75 -2.38 4.46
C PHE A 237 13.18 -3.83 4.44
N ASP A 238 13.06 -4.48 5.59
CA ASP A 238 13.26 -5.91 5.74
C ASP A 238 12.34 -6.46 6.83
N GLY A 239 12.14 -7.77 6.80
CA GLY A 239 11.42 -8.44 7.87
C GLY A 239 10.98 -9.84 7.54
N ASN A 240 10.23 -10.42 8.48
CA ASN A 240 9.61 -11.72 8.31
C ASN A 240 8.10 -11.57 8.13
N ALA A 241 7.51 -12.57 7.50
CA ALA A 241 6.08 -12.72 7.42
C ALA A 241 5.67 -14.19 7.30
N THR A 242 4.39 -14.43 7.55
CA THR A 242 3.69 -15.66 7.19
C THR A 242 2.66 -15.32 6.14
N TRP A 243 2.69 -16.04 5.02
CA TRP A 243 1.67 -15.93 3.98
C TRP A 243 0.79 -17.18 4.00
N ILE A 244 -0.53 -17.00 4.04
CA ILE A 244 -1.51 -18.07 3.96
C ILE A 244 -2.35 -17.87 2.71
N ARG A 245 -2.25 -18.80 1.78
CA ARG A 245 -3.02 -18.80 0.53
C ARG A 245 -4.21 -19.73 0.63
N ASN A 246 -5.40 -19.22 0.32
CA ASN A 246 -6.68 -19.94 0.36
C ASN A 246 -6.92 -20.69 1.69
N VAL A 247 -6.49 -20.10 2.82
CA VAL A 247 -6.64 -20.65 4.18
C VAL A 247 -5.88 -21.96 4.47
N ILE A 248 -5.32 -22.63 3.45
CA ILE A 248 -4.78 -23.99 3.57
C ILE A 248 -3.25 -24.02 3.42
N ASN A 249 -2.70 -23.16 2.57
CA ASN A 249 -1.28 -23.21 2.24
C ASN A 249 -0.52 -22.13 3.01
N THR A 250 0.28 -22.52 3.99
CA THR A 250 1.10 -21.62 4.80
C THR A 250 2.55 -21.62 4.32
N TYR A 251 3.13 -20.42 4.20
CA TYR A 251 4.49 -20.18 3.75
C TYR A 251 5.20 -19.25 4.74
N SER A 252 6.47 -19.53 5.02
CA SER A 252 7.34 -18.57 5.72
C SER A 252 7.99 -17.68 4.67
N VAL A 253 7.95 -16.37 4.89
CA VAL A 253 8.46 -15.36 3.96
C VAL A 253 9.45 -14.47 4.70
N GLN A 254 10.63 -14.26 4.12
CA GLN A 254 11.55 -13.21 4.53
C GLN A 254 11.66 -12.21 3.38
N VAL A 255 11.38 -10.94 3.64
CA VAL A 255 11.46 -9.88 2.65
C VAL A 255 12.62 -8.95 2.95
N ALA A 256 13.24 -8.41 1.90
CA ALA A 256 14.19 -7.32 2.00
C ALA A 256 14.19 -6.50 0.70
N THR A 257 14.36 -5.19 0.81
CA THR A 257 14.73 -4.35 -0.34
C THR A 257 16.21 -4.53 -0.64
N THR A 258 16.54 -5.10 -1.80
CA THR A 258 17.94 -5.21 -2.26
C THR A 258 18.39 -3.97 -3.01
N THR A 259 17.44 -3.25 -3.61
CA THR A 259 17.60 -1.88 -4.10
C THR A 259 16.48 -1.04 -3.48
N PRO A 260 16.77 0.08 -2.79
CA PRO A 260 15.75 0.93 -2.20
C PRO A 260 14.65 1.28 -3.20
N LEU A 261 13.39 1.25 -2.75
CA LEU A 261 12.24 1.60 -3.56
C LEU A 261 12.10 3.12 -3.63
N HIS A 262 12.17 3.71 -4.80
CA HIS A 262 11.94 5.14 -4.97
C HIS A 262 10.43 5.39 -5.09
N TYR A 263 9.84 5.91 -4.01
CA TYR A 263 8.47 6.39 -3.97
C TYR A 263 8.40 7.77 -4.65
N ASN A 264 7.51 7.90 -5.63
CA ASN A 264 7.33 9.13 -6.37
C ASN A 264 5.89 9.63 -6.21
N VAL A 265 5.75 10.81 -5.59
CA VAL A 265 4.45 11.43 -5.31
C VAL A 265 3.66 11.79 -6.57
N ASP A 266 4.35 11.98 -7.71
CA ASP A 266 3.73 12.28 -9.00
C ASP A 266 3.18 11.02 -9.71
N CYS A 267 3.47 9.81 -9.19
CA CYS A 267 2.88 8.59 -9.72
C CYS A 267 1.35 8.60 -9.57
N THR A 268 0.64 8.54 -10.70
CA THR A 268 -0.82 8.45 -10.72
C THR A 268 -1.34 7.01 -10.67
N LEU A 269 -0.45 6.01 -10.78
CA LEU A 269 -0.76 4.58 -10.74
C LEU A 269 -0.03 3.91 -9.58
N ARG A 270 -0.67 2.89 -9.01
CA ARG A 270 -0.11 2.05 -7.94
C ARG A 270 0.53 0.79 -8.51
N PRO A 271 1.67 0.32 -7.96
CA PRO A 271 2.41 0.95 -6.87
C PRO A 271 3.11 2.24 -7.31
N ARG A 272 3.13 3.26 -6.43
CA ARG A 272 3.80 4.56 -6.64
C ARG A 272 5.33 4.48 -6.51
N PHE A 273 5.91 3.37 -6.97
CA PHE A 273 7.34 3.19 -7.09
C PHE A 273 7.74 3.30 -8.55
N ASP A 274 8.72 4.14 -8.87
CA ASP A 274 9.31 4.24 -10.21
C ASP A 274 10.73 3.67 -10.29
N GLY A 275 11.20 3.07 -9.19
CA GLY A 275 12.48 2.37 -9.10
C GLY A 275 12.54 1.47 -7.87
N GLY A 276 13.34 0.41 -7.95
CA GLY A 276 13.74 -0.42 -6.80
C GLY A 276 13.36 -1.89 -6.91
N VAL A 277 13.88 -2.70 -5.99
CA VAL A 277 13.77 -4.15 -6.00
C VAL A 277 13.54 -4.70 -4.60
N ILE A 278 12.51 -5.53 -4.47
CA ILE A 278 12.23 -6.34 -3.28
C ILE A 278 12.57 -7.80 -3.60
N GLU A 279 13.25 -8.47 -2.69
CA GLU A 279 13.41 -9.91 -2.71
C GLU A 279 12.62 -10.53 -1.56
N ALA A 280 11.86 -11.59 -1.87
CA ALA A 280 11.16 -12.40 -0.90
C ALA A 280 11.69 -13.84 -0.98
N THR A 281 12.36 -14.28 0.08
CA THR A 281 12.75 -15.68 0.27
C THR A 281 11.59 -16.43 0.90
N VAL A 282 11.05 -17.40 0.18
CA VAL A 282 9.84 -18.14 0.57
C VAL A 282 10.19 -19.59 0.85
N THR A 283 9.82 -20.07 2.04
CA THR A 283 10.07 -21.45 2.45
C THR A 283 8.77 -22.19 2.74
N ARG A 284 8.64 -23.40 2.19
CA ARG A 284 7.54 -24.33 2.50
C ARG A 284 8.01 -25.77 2.39
N ASN A 285 7.69 -26.59 3.40
CA ASN A 285 8.03 -28.02 3.43
C ASN A 285 9.53 -28.32 3.15
N GLY A 286 10.43 -27.44 3.64
CA GLY A 286 11.88 -27.58 3.43
C GLY A 286 12.38 -27.19 2.04
N GLN A 287 11.51 -26.68 1.16
CA GLN A 287 11.89 -26.10 -0.14
C GLN A 287 11.93 -24.58 -0.04
N THR A 288 12.82 -23.96 -0.81
CA THR A 288 13.01 -22.51 -0.84
C THR A 288 12.90 -21.96 -2.26
N THR A 289 12.13 -20.90 -2.42
CA THR A 289 11.99 -20.13 -3.66
C THR A 289 12.33 -18.68 -3.37
N LEU A 290 13.18 -18.07 -4.20
CA LEU A 290 13.42 -16.64 -4.21
C LEU A 290 12.43 -16.00 -5.20
N VAL A 291 11.66 -15.01 -4.73
CA VAL A 291 10.80 -14.18 -5.55
C VAL A 291 11.42 -12.79 -5.64
N THR A 292 11.68 -12.33 -6.85
CA THR A 292 12.20 -10.99 -7.12
C THR A 292 11.07 -10.14 -7.67
N ILE A 293 10.85 -8.98 -7.04
CA ILE A 293 9.79 -8.03 -7.36
C ILE A 293 10.48 -6.72 -7.74
N GLU A 294 10.48 -6.39 -9.03
CA GLU A 294 11.11 -5.19 -9.57
C GLU A 294 10.06 -4.14 -9.92
N HIS A 295 10.33 -2.88 -9.57
CA HIS A 295 9.51 -1.71 -9.89
C HIS A 295 10.26 -0.83 -10.90
N PRO A 296 10.14 -1.07 -12.21
CA PRO A 296 10.90 -0.32 -13.22
C PRO A 296 10.27 1.04 -13.58
N ALA A 297 9.01 1.27 -13.21
CA ALA A 297 8.25 2.49 -13.46
C ALA A 297 6.96 2.51 -12.62
N CYS A 298 6.36 3.70 -12.42
CA CYS A 298 5.07 3.85 -11.73
C CYS A 298 4.03 2.85 -12.24
N GLY A 299 3.36 2.15 -11.31
CA GLY A 299 2.30 1.21 -11.65
C GLY A 299 2.73 -0.07 -12.36
N THR A 300 4.05 -0.29 -12.51
CA THR A 300 4.60 -1.47 -13.17
C THR A 300 5.36 -2.32 -12.16
N THR A 301 5.09 -3.62 -12.19
CA THR A 301 5.78 -4.61 -11.35
C THR A 301 6.16 -5.80 -12.21
N ILE A 302 7.42 -6.22 -12.15
CA ILE A 302 7.91 -7.44 -12.78
C ILE A 302 8.20 -8.44 -11.66
N ILE A 303 7.56 -9.61 -11.73
CA ILE A 303 7.72 -10.66 -10.71
C ILE A 303 8.38 -11.86 -11.38
N THR A 304 9.49 -12.30 -10.81
CA THR A 304 10.18 -13.52 -11.24
C THR A 304 10.45 -14.42 -10.05
N ARG A 305 10.60 -15.72 -10.29
CA ARG A 305 10.98 -16.67 -9.25
C ARG A 305 12.19 -17.50 -9.69
N SER A 306 13.00 -17.88 -8.71
CA SER A 306 14.11 -18.80 -8.90
C SER A 306 14.23 -19.76 -7.72
N ASN A 307 14.89 -20.88 -7.95
CA ASN A 307 15.12 -21.87 -6.89
C ASN A 307 16.37 -21.47 -6.12
N VAL A 308 16.30 -21.52 -4.80
CA VAL A 308 17.49 -21.41 -3.95
C VAL A 308 17.99 -22.83 -3.70
N PRO A 309 19.21 -23.20 -4.15
CA PRO A 309 19.76 -24.53 -3.89
C PRO A 309 19.81 -24.79 -2.38
N ALA A 310 19.38 -25.98 -1.95
CA ALA A 310 19.59 -26.41 -0.57
C ALA A 310 21.10 -26.46 -0.27
N THR A 311 21.55 -25.68 0.71
CA THR A 311 22.92 -25.69 1.24
C THR A 311 23.16 -26.90 2.12
#